data_AF-A0A968VYQ9-F1
#
_entry.id   AF-A0A968VYQ9-F1
#
_cell.length_a   1.000
_cell.length_b   1.000
_cell.length_c   1.000
_cell.angle_alpha   90.00
_cell.angle_beta   90.00
_cell.angle_gamma   90.00
#
_symmetry.space_group_name_H-M   'P 1'
#
loop_
_entity.id
_entity.type
_entity.pdbx_description
1 polymer ?
#
loop_
_entity_poly.entity_id
_entity_poly.type
_entity_poly.pdbx_seq_one_letter_code
_entity_poly.pdbx_strand_id
1 'polypeptide(L)'
;AKINVIYRDVLKKFNLIESFLRHDINNHAFYASGISEYLIKHAVLHEDILKEIEDLTKTKGYESFEIDAKIDSIHALLRNYDGLFSQMVALLKERGYKDFGLVGKMRDNAHKLENITPRYQNFVLSLRRHEKDYMMRNELTYIEKLNALAAQLEEEFNRDRGLTEDKRHTYLQLLNEYQRLFNNMVEMDRRIGIRDNAGLKFQLDLHAEKIENAFVRIINDSARKKQEIF
;
A
#
# COMPACT_ATOMS: atom_id res chain seq x y z
N ALA A 1 -25.26 -14.34 19.57
CA ALA A 1 -24.49 -13.71 20.67
C ALA A 1 -23.83 -12.44 20.15
N LYS A 2 -23.68 -11.40 20.98
CA LYS A 2 -23.14 -10.09 20.55
C LYS A 2 -21.74 -10.20 19.90
N ILE A 3 -20.89 -11.13 20.37
CA ILE A 3 -19.59 -11.43 19.75
C ILE A 3 -19.67 -11.88 18.28
N ASN A 4 -20.73 -12.58 17.86
CA ASN A 4 -20.91 -13.01 16.46
C ASN A 4 -21.26 -11.83 15.54
N VAL A 5 -21.91 -10.79 16.08
CA VAL A 5 -22.24 -9.57 15.34
C VAL A 5 -20.94 -8.81 15.06
N ILE A 6 -20.16 -8.57 16.11
CA ILE A 6 -18.83 -7.94 16.00
C ILE A 6 -17.94 -8.69 15.02
N TYR A 7 -17.88 -10.03 15.11
CA TYR A 7 -17.06 -10.81 14.20
C TYR A 7 -17.49 -10.61 12.72
N ARG A 8 -18.79 -10.62 12.45
CA ARG A 8 -19.33 -10.36 11.10
C ARG A 8 -18.93 -8.97 10.60
N ASP A 9 -18.97 -7.97 11.46
CA ASP A 9 -18.63 -6.60 11.08
C ASP A 9 -17.13 -6.43 10.87
N VAL A 10 -16.28 -7.13 11.63
CA VAL A 10 -14.84 -7.23 11.34
C VAL A 10 -14.58 -7.84 9.95
N LEU A 11 -15.30 -8.91 9.57
CA LEU A 11 -15.16 -9.48 8.23
C LEU A 11 -15.60 -8.51 7.12
N LYS A 12 -16.69 -7.75 7.35
CA LYS A 12 -17.09 -6.67 6.43
C LYS A 12 -16.02 -5.59 6.31
N LYS A 13 -15.37 -5.22 7.43
CA LYS A 13 -14.27 -4.26 7.45
C LYS A 13 -13.09 -4.72 6.59
N PHE A 14 -12.71 -5.99 6.67
CA PHE A 14 -11.67 -6.57 5.80
C PHE A 14 -12.08 -6.52 4.32
N ASN A 15 -13.34 -6.85 4.01
CA ASN A 15 -13.85 -6.75 2.63
C ASN A 15 -13.83 -5.31 2.08
N LEU A 16 -14.05 -4.29 2.93
CA LEU A 16 -13.93 -2.90 2.52
C LEU A 16 -12.49 -2.53 2.15
N ILE A 17 -11.50 -3.05 2.87
CA ILE A 17 -10.08 -2.87 2.55
C ILE A 17 -9.75 -3.53 1.21
N GLU A 18 -10.15 -4.77 1.00
CA GLU A 18 -9.96 -5.45 -0.29
C GLU A 18 -10.66 -4.72 -1.44
N SER A 19 -11.83 -4.13 -1.18
CA SER A 19 -12.54 -3.31 -2.16
C SER A 19 -11.79 -2.02 -2.46
N PHE A 20 -11.25 -1.33 -1.45
CA PHE A 20 -10.38 -0.17 -1.63
C PHE A 20 -9.15 -0.52 -2.47
N LEU A 21 -8.44 -1.60 -2.12
CA LEU A 21 -7.26 -2.07 -2.83
C LEU A 21 -7.54 -2.43 -4.28
N ARG A 22 -8.73 -2.97 -4.57
CA ARG A 22 -9.11 -3.34 -5.93
C ARG A 22 -9.49 -2.15 -6.80
N HIS A 23 -10.20 -1.18 -6.24
CA HIS A 23 -10.86 -0.15 -7.04
C HIS A 23 -10.17 1.22 -6.97
N ASP A 24 -9.66 1.64 -5.81
CA ASP A 24 -9.25 3.04 -5.62
C ASP A 24 -7.77 3.29 -5.91
N ILE A 25 -6.89 2.29 -5.71
CA ILE A 25 -5.44 2.47 -5.89
C ILE A 25 -5.02 2.78 -7.33
N ASN A 26 -5.89 2.49 -8.30
CA ASN A 26 -5.71 2.79 -9.71
C ASN A 26 -6.79 3.75 -10.25
N ASN A 27 -7.50 4.45 -9.36
CA ASN A 27 -8.57 5.38 -9.70
C ASN A 27 -8.09 6.82 -9.61
N HIS A 28 -8.17 7.55 -10.72
CA HIS A 28 -7.81 8.97 -10.78
C HIS A 28 -8.59 9.82 -9.77
N ALA A 29 -9.89 9.57 -9.58
CA ALA A 29 -10.74 10.38 -8.70
C ALA A 29 -10.28 10.31 -7.22
N PHE A 30 -9.77 9.16 -6.78
CA PHE A 30 -9.25 8.99 -5.42
C PHE A 30 -8.03 9.91 -5.19
N TYR A 31 -7.09 9.95 -6.13
CA TYR A 31 -5.90 10.80 -6.00
C TYR A 31 -6.20 12.29 -6.20
N ALA A 32 -7.18 12.62 -7.04
CA ALA A 32 -7.57 14.01 -7.28
C ALA A 32 -8.34 14.61 -6.09
N SER A 33 -9.24 13.85 -5.47
CA SER A 33 -10.11 14.35 -4.39
C SER A 33 -9.63 13.96 -2.98
N GLY A 34 -8.82 12.92 -2.86
CA GLY A 34 -8.48 12.29 -1.58
C GLY A 34 -9.62 11.45 -0.96
N ILE A 35 -10.78 11.38 -1.62
CA ILE A 35 -12.00 10.74 -1.10
C ILE A 35 -12.08 9.30 -1.62
N SER A 36 -12.39 8.39 -0.70
CA SER A 36 -12.70 6.99 -0.98
C SER A 36 -13.93 6.58 -0.19
N GLU A 37 -14.96 6.10 -0.89
CA GLU A 37 -16.17 5.58 -0.25
C GLU A 37 -15.86 4.36 0.63
N TYR A 38 -14.93 3.51 0.20
CA TYR A 38 -14.50 2.35 0.98
C TYR A 38 -13.78 2.76 2.27
N LEU A 39 -12.90 3.76 2.22
CA LEU A 39 -12.23 4.27 3.42
C LEU A 39 -13.21 4.95 4.38
N ILE A 40 -14.21 5.67 3.87
CA ILE A 40 -15.26 6.28 4.70
C ILE A 40 -16.09 5.20 5.39
N LYS A 41 -16.59 4.22 4.64
CA LYS A 41 -17.35 3.09 5.22
C LYS A 41 -16.51 2.30 6.22
N HIS A 42 -15.23 2.12 5.93
CA HIS A 42 -14.29 1.44 6.83
C HIS A 42 -14.14 2.19 8.14
N ALA A 43 -13.98 3.52 8.10
CA ALA A 43 -13.84 4.35 9.30
C ALA A 43 -15.09 4.30 10.18
N VAL A 44 -16.29 4.44 9.59
CA VAL A 44 -17.56 4.33 10.32
C VAL A 44 -17.70 2.96 10.97
N LEU A 45 -17.48 1.89 10.20
CA LEU A 45 -17.60 0.52 10.72
C LEU A 45 -16.56 0.21 11.81
N HIS A 46 -15.37 0.81 11.71
CA HIS A 46 -14.35 0.71 12.75
C HIS A 46 -14.81 1.32 14.07
N GLU A 47 -15.40 2.53 14.04
CA GLU A 47 -15.95 3.18 15.22
C GLU A 47 -17.07 2.33 15.86
N ASP A 48 -17.96 1.77 15.04
CA ASP A 48 -19.03 0.88 15.50
C ASP A 48 -18.47 -0.38 16.19
N ILE A 49 -17.49 -1.05 15.57
CA ILE A 49 -16.83 -2.23 16.14
C ILE A 49 -16.16 -1.90 17.49
N LEU A 50 -15.46 -0.78 17.59
CA LEU A 50 -14.81 -0.37 18.85
C LEU A 50 -15.83 -0.14 19.96
N LYS A 51 -16.94 0.55 19.65
CA LYS A 51 -18.03 0.77 20.59
C LYS A 51 -18.67 -0.54 21.03
N GLU A 52 -18.92 -1.48 20.11
CA GLU A 52 -19.51 -2.77 20.45
C GLU A 52 -18.59 -3.63 21.34
N ILE A 53 -17.27 -3.57 21.10
CA ILE A 53 -16.25 -4.22 21.95
C ILE A 53 -16.23 -3.58 23.34
N GLU A 54 -16.25 -2.24 23.44
CA GLU A 54 -16.28 -1.53 24.71
C GLU A 54 -17.54 -1.83 25.53
N ASP A 55 -18.70 -1.87 24.88
CA ASP A 55 -19.93 -2.26 25.57
C ASP A 55 -19.85 -3.71 26.06
N LEU A 56 -19.23 -4.61 25.28
CA LEU A 56 -19.02 -6.00 25.71
C LEU A 56 -18.11 -6.13 26.93
N THR A 57 -17.12 -5.27 27.09
CA THR A 57 -16.25 -5.27 28.28
C THR A 57 -16.95 -4.68 29.50
N LYS A 58 -17.83 -3.67 29.32
CA LYS A 58 -18.59 -3.05 30.42
C LYS A 58 -19.72 -3.90 31.00
N THR A 59 -20.29 -4.82 30.23
CA THR A 59 -21.48 -5.59 30.68
C THR A 59 -21.14 -6.76 31.63
N LYS A 60 -19.96 -6.78 32.26
CA LYS A 60 -19.40 -8.01 32.86
C LYS A 60 -19.37 -8.03 34.40
N GLY A 61 -19.80 -9.16 34.95
CA GLY A 61 -19.64 -9.57 36.36
C GLY A 61 -18.42 -10.49 36.54
N TYR A 62 -18.05 -10.72 37.82
CA TYR A 62 -16.79 -11.31 38.29
C TYR A 62 -16.37 -12.70 37.74
N GLU A 63 -17.19 -13.42 36.97
CA GLU A 63 -16.92 -14.79 36.50
C GLU A 63 -16.21 -14.93 35.13
N SER A 64 -15.85 -13.82 34.45
CA SER A 64 -15.42 -13.87 33.04
C SER A 64 -13.97 -13.51 32.72
N PHE A 65 -13.05 -13.47 33.70
CA PHE A 65 -11.68 -12.97 33.53
C PHE A 65 -10.93 -13.52 32.28
N GLU A 66 -11.12 -14.80 31.94
CA GLU A 66 -10.51 -15.40 30.73
C GLU A 66 -11.10 -14.86 29.41
N ILE A 67 -12.40 -14.54 29.39
CA ILE A 67 -13.07 -13.94 28.22
C ILE A 67 -12.66 -12.46 28.10
N ASP A 68 -12.43 -11.77 29.22
CA ASP A 68 -11.91 -10.40 29.23
C ASP A 68 -10.54 -10.30 28.55
N ALA A 69 -9.59 -11.12 28.99
CA ALA A 69 -8.27 -11.17 28.38
C ALA A 69 -8.31 -11.48 26.87
N LYS A 70 -9.23 -12.33 26.43
CA LYS A 70 -9.40 -12.65 25.00
C LYS A 70 -9.98 -11.47 24.20
N ILE A 71 -10.94 -10.72 24.77
CA ILE A 71 -11.48 -9.52 24.12
C ILE A 71 -10.42 -8.41 24.03
N ASP A 72 -9.63 -8.20 25.09
CA ASP A 72 -8.53 -7.25 25.08
C ASP A 72 -7.48 -7.60 24.02
N SER A 73 -7.19 -8.89 23.87
CA SER A 73 -6.30 -9.39 22.81
C SER A 73 -6.85 -9.09 21.41
N ILE A 74 -8.14 -9.29 21.17
CA ILE A 74 -8.79 -8.93 19.90
C ILE A 74 -8.69 -7.42 19.63
N HIS A 75 -8.96 -6.60 20.64
CA HIS A 75 -8.87 -5.15 20.51
C HIS A 75 -7.44 -4.69 20.16
N ALA A 76 -6.42 -5.28 20.77
CA ALA A 76 -5.03 -5.02 20.43
C ALA A 76 -4.68 -5.46 19.00
N LEU A 77 -5.14 -6.64 18.56
CA LEU A 77 -4.94 -7.12 17.19
C LEU A 77 -5.59 -6.20 16.16
N LEU A 78 -6.83 -5.75 16.41
CA LEU A 78 -7.54 -4.80 15.54
C LEU A 78 -6.79 -3.47 15.42
N ARG A 79 -6.30 -2.92 16.54
CA ARG A 79 -5.50 -1.68 16.51
C ARG A 79 -4.22 -1.82 15.69
N ASN A 80 -3.53 -2.95 15.81
CA ASN A 80 -2.33 -3.21 15.02
C ASN A 80 -2.65 -3.33 13.53
N TYR A 81 -3.72 -4.04 13.19
CA TYR A 81 -4.21 -4.16 11.82
C TYR A 81 -4.54 -2.79 11.21
N ASP A 82 -5.23 -1.93 11.96
CA ASP A 82 -5.58 -0.58 11.51
C ASP A 82 -4.35 0.30 11.32
N GLY A 83 -3.37 0.21 12.23
CA GLY A 83 -2.09 0.91 12.09
C GLY A 83 -1.32 0.50 10.84
N LEU A 84 -1.30 -0.80 10.50
CA LEU A 84 -0.68 -1.30 9.26
C LEU A 84 -1.44 -0.79 8.03
N PHE A 85 -2.78 -0.81 8.08
CA PHE A 85 -3.60 -0.34 6.96
C PHE A 85 -3.41 1.15 6.71
N SER A 86 -3.43 1.98 7.76
CA SER A 86 -3.17 3.41 7.65
C SER A 86 -1.78 3.72 7.06
N GLN A 87 -0.75 2.98 7.46
CA GLN A 87 0.59 3.11 6.86
C GLN A 87 0.59 2.78 5.37
N MET A 88 -0.11 1.71 4.98
CA MET A 88 -0.22 1.32 3.57
C MET A 88 -0.96 2.38 2.75
N VAL A 89 -2.06 2.93 3.26
CA VAL A 89 -2.82 4.02 2.61
C VAL A 89 -1.95 5.26 2.42
N ALA A 90 -1.14 5.62 3.43
CA ALA A 90 -0.22 6.75 3.33
C ALA A 90 0.83 6.53 2.22
N LEU A 91 1.45 5.34 2.17
CA LEU A 91 2.39 5.00 1.11
C LEU A 91 1.75 4.98 -0.27
N LEU A 92 0.51 4.48 -0.41
CA LEU A 92 -0.23 4.49 -1.67
C LEU A 92 -0.48 5.91 -2.18
N LYS A 93 -0.82 6.85 -1.28
CA LYS A 93 -1.02 8.27 -1.59
C LYS A 93 0.28 8.94 -2.00
N GLU A 94 1.37 8.70 -1.27
CA GLU A 94 2.68 9.28 -1.56
C GLU A 94 3.25 8.74 -2.89
N ARG A 95 3.16 7.43 -3.09
CA ARG A 95 3.53 6.78 -4.36
C ARG A 95 2.76 7.42 -5.52
N GLY A 96 1.46 7.60 -5.35
CA GLY A 96 0.61 8.20 -6.37
C GLY A 96 0.30 7.28 -7.53
N TYR A 97 -0.49 7.81 -8.46
CA TYR A 97 -0.94 7.13 -9.67
C TYR A 97 -1.09 8.15 -10.79
N LYS A 98 -0.70 7.78 -12.02
CA LYS A 98 -0.69 8.67 -13.19
C LYS A 98 0.03 10.01 -12.90
N ASP A 99 -0.72 11.09 -12.81
CA ASP A 99 -0.20 12.46 -12.71
C ASP A 99 -0.02 12.90 -11.24
N PHE A 100 -0.27 12.01 -10.29
CA PHE A 100 -0.21 12.29 -8.86
C PHE A 100 1.00 11.64 -8.17
N GLY A 101 1.38 12.23 -7.03
CA GLY A 101 2.41 11.70 -6.14
C GLY A 101 3.77 11.56 -6.82
N LEU A 102 4.52 10.54 -6.41
CA LEU A 102 5.84 10.26 -6.95
C LEU A 102 5.79 9.84 -8.43
N VAL A 103 4.77 9.05 -8.83
CA VAL A 103 4.58 8.64 -10.24
C VAL A 103 4.39 9.84 -11.17
N GLY A 104 3.61 10.84 -10.76
CA GLY A 104 3.43 12.08 -11.52
C GLY A 104 4.74 12.85 -11.71
N LYS A 105 5.49 13.03 -10.62
CA LYS A 105 6.81 13.70 -10.67
C LYS A 105 7.80 12.95 -11.57
N MET A 106 7.78 11.63 -11.55
CA MET A 106 8.60 10.79 -12.44
C MET A 106 8.20 10.98 -13.90
N ARG A 107 6.89 11.04 -14.18
CA ARG A 107 6.35 11.29 -15.52
C ARG A 107 6.75 12.68 -16.05
N ASP A 108 6.70 13.71 -15.21
CA ASP A 108 7.13 15.06 -15.60
C ASP A 108 8.62 15.11 -15.93
N ASN A 109 9.47 14.42 -15.15
CA ASN A 109 10.90 14.31 -15.44
C ASN A 109 11.16 13.52 -16.72
N ALA A 110 10.42 12.45 -16.97
CA ALA A 110 10.45 11.74 -18.23
C ALA A 110 10.12 12.65 -19.42
N HIS A 111 9.08 13.49 -19.32
CA HIS A 111 8.75 14.45 -20.38
C HIS A 111 9.85 15.49 -20.61
N LYS A 112 10.53 15.94 -19.55
CA LYS A 112 11.71 16.82 -19.68
C LYS A 112 12.87 16.11 -20.39
N LEU A 113 13.10 14.84 -20.08
CA LEU A 113 14.09 14.00 -20.77
C LEU A 113 13.71 13.76 -22.23
N GLU A 114 12.43 13.57 -22.56
CA GLU A 114 11.95 13.40 -23.93
C GLU A 114 12.21 14.65 -24.80
N ASN A 115 12.27 15.83 -24.17
CA ASN A 115 12.53 17.11 -24.83
C ASN A 115 14.03 17.44 -24.98
N ILE A 116 14.94 16.57 -24.53
CA ILE A 116 16.37 16.74 -24.83
C ILE A 116 16.62 16.51 -26.33
N THR A 117 17.84 16.81 -26.79
CA THR A 117 18.21 16.67 -28.21
C THR A 117 17.79 15.31 -28.81
N PRO A 118 17.27 15.28 -30.06
CA PRO A 118 16.81 14.06 -30.74
C PRO A 118 17.84 12.92 -30.76
N ARG A 119 19.14 13.24 -30.65
CA ARG A 119 20.24 12.28 -30.59
C ARG A 119 20.05 11.21 -29.50
N TYR A 120 19.45 11.55 -28.36
CA TYR A 120 19.31 10.64 -27.22
C TYR A 120 17.92 10.03 -27.08
N GLN A 121 17.02 10.32 -28.03
CA GLN A 121 15.61 9.97 -27.90
C GLN A 121 15.38 8.45 -27.81
N ASN A 122 16.20 7.64 -28.50
CA ASN A 122 16.13 6.18 -28.41
C ASN A 122 16.44 5.63 -27.01
N PHE A 123 17.39 6.26 -26.29
CA PHE A 123 17.68 5.91 -24.90
C PHE A 123 16.50 6.24 -24.00
N VAL A 124 15.95 7.46 -24.13
CA VAL A 124 14.81 7.92 -23.32
C VAL A 124 13.58 7.04 -23.56
N LEU A 125 13.26 6.71 -24.81
CA LEU A 125 12.15 5.81 -25.14
C LEU A 125 12.34 4.41 -24.55
N SER A 126 13.59 3.92 -24.49
CA SER A 126 13.91 2.61 -23.91
C SER A 126 13.86 2.63 -22.38
N LEU A 127 14.28 3.71 -21.73
CA LEU A 127 14.07 3.94 -20.29
C LEU A 127 12.58 3.89 -19.95
N ARG A 128 11.75 4.63 -20.72
CA ARG A 128 10.30 4.66 -20.55
C ARG A 128 9.63 3.31 -20.81
N ARG A 129 10.19 2.50 -21.72
CA ARG A 129 9.72 1.13 -21.95
C ARG A 129 9.95 0.27 -20.71
N HIS A 130 11.17 0.26 -20.16
CA HIS A 130 11.50 -0.51 -18.96
C HIS A 130 10.71 -0.05 -17.74
N GLU A 131 10.51 1.26 -17.57
CA GLU A 131 9.63 1.80 -16.52
C GLU A 131 8.21 1.24 -16.64
N LYS A 132 7.59 1.34 -17.82
CA LYS A 132 6.23 0.84 -18.05
C LYS A 132 6.14 -0.66 -17.87
N ASP A 133 7.11 -1.41 -18.36
CA ASP A 133 7.16 -2.86 -18.21
C ASP A 133 7.22 -3.25 -16.72
N TYR A 134 8.06 -2.58 -15.92
CA TYR A 134 8.05 -2.74 -14.47
C TYR A 134 6.69 -2.40 -13.86
N MET A 135 6.12 -1.24 -14.21
CA MET A 135 4.81 -0.83 -13.69
C MET A 135 3.68 -1.79 -14.07
N MET A 136 3.81 -2.57 -15.14
CA MET A 136 2.82 -3.59 -15.53
C MET A 136 3.10 -4.97 -14.91
N ARG A 137 4.36 -5.35 -14.75
CA ARG A 137 4.76 -6.74 -14.45
C ARG A 137 5.39 -6.94 -13.07
N ASN A 138 5.87 -5.89 -12.42
CA ASN A 138 6.55 -5.94 -11.12
C ASN A 138 7.84 -6.77 -11.08
N GLU A 139 8.50 -7.01 -12.22
CA GLU A 139 9.66 -7.91 -12.29
C GLU A 139 11.01 -7.18 -12.10
N LEU A 140 11.93 -7.83 -11.37
CA LEU A 140 13.25 -7.29 -11.05
C LEU A 140 14.09 -6.93 -12.29
N THR A 141 13.98 -7.70 -13.37
CA THR A 141 14.76 -7.51 -14.59
C THR A 141 14.60 -6.11 -15.20
N TYR A 142 13.42 -5.49 -15.05
CA TYR A 142 13.18 -4.16 -15.61
C TYR A 142 13.82 -3.05 -14.78
N ILE A 143 13.98 -3.27 -13.48
CA ILE A 143 14.71 -2.37 -12.59
C ILE A 143 16.19 -2.36 -12.98
N GLU A 144 16.78 -3.54 -13.18
CA GLU A 144 18.18 -3.70 -13.58
C GLU A 144 18.43 -3.08 -14.97
N LYS A 145 17.55 -3.38 -15.94
CA LYS A 145 17.65 -2.83 -17.30
C LYS A 145 17.55 -1.31 -17.33
N LEU A 146 16.62 -0.72 -16.59
CA LEU A 146 16.49 0.74 -16.53
C LEU A 146 17.73 1.38 -15.92
N ASN A 147 18.22 0.87 -14.79
CA ASN A 147 19.40 1.42 -14.13
C ASN A 147 20.67 1.27 -14.97
N ALA A 148 20.86 0.14 -15.65
CA ALA A 148 21.98 -0.05 -16.57
C ALA A 148 21.92 0.92 -17.76
N LEU A 149 20.72 1.11 -18.34
CA LEU A 149 20.53 2.04 -19.45
C LEU A 149 20.72 3.51 -19.03
N ALA A 150 20.33 3.86 -17.81
CA ALA A 150 20.58 5.19 -17.26
C ALA A 150 22.09 5.46 -17.13
N ALA A 151 22.85 4.51 -16.59
CA ALA A 151 24.31 4.62 -16.50
C ALA A 151 24.96 4.77 -17.90
N GLN A 152 24.49 4.02 -18.89
CA GLN A 152 24.97 4.17 -20.28
C GLN A 152 24.67 5.55 -20.85
N LEU A 153 23.46 6.08 -20.64
CA LEU A 153 23.09 7.41 -21.13
C LEU A 153 23.89 8.51 -20.44
N GLU A 154 24.19 8.36 -19.15
CA GLU A 154 25.10 9.25 -18.42
C GLU A 154 26.51 9.26 -19.05
N GLU A 155 27.07 8.10 -19.40
CA GLU A 155 28.35 8.03 -20.10
C GLU A 155 28.31 8.75 -21.47
N GLU A 156 27.22 8.59 -22.21
CA GLU A 156 27.03 9.26 -23.51
C GLU A 156 27.00 10.79 -23.37
N PHE A 157 26.31 11.33 -22.37
CA PHE A 157 26.32 12.77 -22.09
C PHE A 157 27.71 13.30 -21.76
N ASN A 158 28.49 12.52 -21.00
CA ASN A 158 29.85 12.91 -20.60
C ASN A 158 30.84 12.84 -21.77
N ARG A 159 30.68 11.89 -22.70
CA ARG A 159 31.54 11.74 -23.87
C ARG A 159 31.18 12.69 -25.01
N ASP A 160 29.96 13.24 -25.04
CA ASP A 160 29.52 14.13 -26.09
C ASP A 160 30.20 15.50 -26.02
N ARG A 161 31.21 15.67 -26.88
CA ARG A 161 31.94 16.94 -27.08
C ARG A 161 31.06 18.03 -27.71
N GLY A 162 29.92 17.68 -28.31
CA GLY A 162 28.96 18.62 -28.87
C GLY A 162 28.02 19.25 -27.84
N LEU A 163 28.00 18.74 -26.60
CA LEU A 163 27.24 19.34 -25.51
C LEU A 163 28.05 20.46 -24.83
N THR A 164 27.42 21.63 -24.68
CA THR A 164 27.93 22.65 -23.76
C THR A 164 27.88 22.12 -22.33
N GLU A 165 28.74 22.67 -21.46
CA GLU A 165 28.80 22.27 -20.05
C GLU A 165 27.45 22.43 -19.35
N ASP A 166 26.76 23.56 -19.57
CA ASP A 166 25.43 23.82 -19.01
C ASP A 166 24.38 22.79 -19.44
N LYS A 167 24.37 22.41 -20.73
CA LYS A 167 23.43 21.40 -21.24
C LYS A 167 23.75 20.02 -20.66
N ARG A 168 25.04 19.66 -20.62
CA ARG A 168 25.49 18.39 -20.02
C ARG A 168 25.05 18.31 -18.57
N HIS A 169 25.32 19.35 -17.78
CA HIS A 169 24.89 19.42 -16.39
C HIS A 169 23.37 19.26 -16.24
N THR A 170 22.60 20.00 -17.05
CA THR A 170 21.14 19.92 -17.04
C THR A 170 20.63 18.51 -17.38
N TYR A 171 21.21 17.86 -18.39
CA TYR A 171 20.79 16.52 -18.81
C TYR A 171 21.10 15.46 -17.76
N LEU A 172 22.29 15.54 -17.14
CA LEU A 172 22.67 14.65 -16.04
C LEU A 172 21.73 14.83 -14.84
N GLN A 173 21.40 16.07 -14.47
CA GLN A 173 20.45 16.33 -13.38
C GLN A 173 19.08 15.73 -13.65
N LEU A 174 18.53 15.90 -14.87
CA LEU A 174 17.24 15.32 -15.24
C LEU A 174 17.25 13.80 -15.21
N LEU A 175 18.33 13.18 -15.72
CA LEU A 175 18.49 11.72 -15.75
C LEU A 175 18.59 11.14 -14.33
N ASN A 176 19.43 11.74 -13.49
CA ASN A 176 19.63 11.32 -12.11
C ASN A 176 18.35 11.46 -11.29
N GLU A 177 17.62 12.56 -11.47
CA GLU A 177 16.35 12.76 -10.79
C GLU A 177 15.29 11.75 -11.25
N TYR A 178 15.19 11.50 -12.56
CA TYR A 178 14.30 10.48 -13.11
C TYR A 178 14.60 9.08 -12.55
N GLN A 179 15.87 8.66 -12.58
CA GLN A 179 16.31 7.36 -12.05
C GLN A 179 16.04 7.24 -10.55
N ARG A 180 16.32 8.29 -9.77
CA ARG A 180 16.06 8.35 -8.33
C ARG A 180 14.57 8.19 -8.04
N LEU A 181 13.71 8.92 -8.76
CA LEU A 181 12.26 8.81 -8.62
C LEU A 181 11.77 7.39 -8.96
N PHE A 182 12.26 6.79 -10.04
CA PHE A 182 11.93 5.41 -10.40
C PHE A 182 12.32 4.42 -9.29
N ASN A 183 13.55 4.48 -8.79
CA ASN A 183 14.01 3.56 -7.73
C ASN A 183 13.26 3.77 -6.41
N ASN A 184 12.88 5.01 -6.08
CA ASN A 184 12.02 5.28 -4.93
C ASN A 184 10.61 4.69 -5.11
N MET A 185 10.03 4.79 -6.32
CA MET A 185 8.75 4.15 -6.63
C MET A 185 8.83 2.62 -6.42
N VAL A 186 9.91 2.00 -6.92
CA VAL A 186 10.17 0.57 -6.76
C VAL A 186 10.24 0.16 -5.28
N GLU A 187 10.92 0.96 -4.46
CA GLU A 187 11.01 0.68 -3.01
C GLU A 187 9.66 0.81 -2.32
N MET A 188 8.86 1.81 -2.69
CA MET A 188 7.49 1.94 -2.20
C MET A 188 6.61 0.75 -2.62
N ASP A 189 6.74 0.28 -3.86
CA ASP A 189 6.03 -0.91 -4.35
C ASP A 189 6.37 -2.15 -3.53
N ARG A 190 7.66 -2.36 -3.19
CA ARG A 190 8.10 -3.47 -2.34
C ARG A 190 7.54 -3.37 -0.91
N ARG A 191 7.57 -2.17 -0.32
CA ARG A 191 7.03 -1.93 1.02
C ARG A 191 5.51 -2.12 1.08
N ILE A 192 4.79 -1.69 0.05
CA ILE A 192 3.34 -1.88 -0.07
C ILE A 192 3.00 -3.36 -0.31
N GLY A 193 3.64 -3.99 -1.31
CA GLY A 193 3.62 -5.42 -1.53
C GLY A 193 2.30 -6.03 -2.02
N ILE A 194 1.40 -5.24 -2.62
CA ILE A 194 0.07 -5.69 -3.09
C ILE A 194 0.15 -6.80 -4.15
N ARG A 195 1.13 -6.73 -5.08
CA ARG A 195 1.17 -7.61 -6.26
C ARG A 195 1.66 -9.02 -5.98
N ASP A 196 2.63 -9.15 -5.08
CA ASP A 196 3.30 -10.42 -4.78
C ASP A 196 2.95 -10.92 -3.36
N ASN A 197 1.91 -10.33 -2.75
CA ASN A 197 1.54 -10.51 -1.35
C ASN A 197 2.77 -10.49 -0.41
N ALA A 198 3.47 -9.37 -0.44
CA ALA A 198 4.66 -9.10 0.36
C ALA A 198 4.46 -7.85 1.22
N GLY A 199 5.51 -7.39 1.90
CA GLY A 199 5.51 -6.09 2.60
C GLY A 199 4.32 -5.93 3.56
N LEU A 200 3.67 -4.77 3.48
CA LEU A 200 2.50 -4.44 4.30
C LEU A 200 1.26 -5.27 3.95
N LYS A 201 1.04 -5.63 2.68
CA LYS A 201 -0.10 -6.48 2.29
C LYS A 201 -0.03 -7.84 2.98
N PHE A 202 1.13 -8.48 2.95
CA PHE A 202 1.34 -9.76 3.65
C PHE A 202 1.09 -9.64 5.16
N GLN A 203 1.62 -8.58 5.77
CA GLN A 203 1.43 -8.33 7.20
C GLN A 203 -0.05 -8.11 7.55
N LEU A 204 -0.81 -7.41 6.71
CA LEU A 204 -2.25 -7.23 6.87
C LEU A 204 -2.98 -8.56 6.83
N ASP A 205 -2.69 -9.41 5.83
CA ASP A 205 -3.34 -10.71 5.68
C ASP A 205 -3.05 -11.63 6.87
N LEU A 206 -1.80 -11.66 7.33
CA LEU A 206 -1.42 -12.41 8.53
C LEU A 206 -2.15 -11.90 9.79
N HIS A 207 -2.34 -10.59 9.94
CA HIS A 207 -3.06 -10.03 11.08
C HIS A 207 -4.57 -10.27 10.99
N ALA A 208 -5.16 -10.22 9.79
CA ALA A 208 -6.55 -10.58 9.56
C ALA A 208 -6.80 -12.04 10.00
N GLU A 209 -5.94 -12.97 9.58
CA GLU A 209 -6.04 -14.38 9.97
C GLU A 209 -5.95 -14.56 11.50
N LYS A 210 -5.03 -13.85 12.16
CA LYS A 210 -4.91 -13.87 13.63
C LYS A 210 -6.18 -13.36 14.32
N ILE A 211 -6.78 -12.28 13.81
CA ILE A 211 -8.01 -11.71 14.33
C ILE A 211 -9.16 -12.73 14.17
N GLU A 212 -9.32 -13.31 12.98
CA GLU A 212 -10.35 -14.32 12.72
C GLU A 212 -10.22 -15.52 13.66
N ASN A 213 -9.01 -16.06 13.80
CA ASN A 213 -8.73 -17.16 14.72
C ASN A 213 -9.06 -16.81 16.18
N ALA A 214 -8.79 -15.57 16.61
CA ALA A 214 -9.14 -15.12 17.95
C ALA A 214 -10.66 -15.06 18.17
N PHE A 215 -11.43 -14.55 17.20
CA PHE A 215 -12.90 -14.56 17.26
C PHE A 215 -13.46 -15.97 17.30
N VAL A 216 -12.99 -16.87 16.42
CA VAL A 216 -13.44 -18.27 16.37
C VAL A 216 -13.23 -18.96 17.72
N ARG A 217 -12.09 -18.75 18.38
CA ARG A 217 -11.81 -19.30 19.71
C ARG A 217 -12.82 -18.81 20.76
N ILE A 218 -13.05 -17.50 20.86
CA ILE A 218 -14.02 -16.94 21.82
C ILE A 218 -15.43 -17.47 21.58
N ILE A 219 -15.84 -17.57 20.32
CA ILE A 219 -17.17 -18.07 19.93
C ILE A 219 -17.34 -19.53 20.35
N ASN A 220 -16.34 -20.38 20.08
CA ASN A 220 -16.36 -21.79 20.46
C ASN A 220 -16.38 -22.00 21.98
N ASP A 221 -15.57 -21.24 22.72
CA ASP A 221 -15.54 -21.32 24.19
C ASP A 221 -16.86 -20.88 24.80
N SER A 222 -17.49 -19.85 24.23
CA SER A 222 -18.81 -19.38 24.65
C SER A 222 -19.92 -20.40 24.36
N ALA A 223 -19.78 -21.19 23.29
CA ALA A 223 -20.73 -22.25 22.95
C ALA A 223 -20.59 -23.47 23.88
N ARG A 224 -19.36 -23.88 24.19
CA ARG A 224 -19.07 -24.99 25.12
C ARG A 224 -19.58 -24.71 26.53
N LYS A 225 -19.30 -23.53 27.09
CA LYS A 225 -19.81 -23.14 28.42
C LYS A 225 -21.34 -23.18 28.50
N LYS A 226 -22.05 -22.86 27.41
CA LYS A 226 -23.52 -22.99 27.39
C LYS A 226 -23.97 -24.45 27.42
N GLN A 227 -23.25 -25.37 26.77
CA GLN A 227 -23.59 -26.79 26.77
C GLN A 227 -23.30 -27.49 28.10
N GLU A 228 -22.40 -26.95 28.93
CA GLU A 228 -22.09 -27.49 30.26
C GLU A 228 -23.08 -27.03 31.35
N ILE A 229 -23.89 -26.00 31.07
CA ILE A 229 -24.83 -25.39 32.02
C ILE A 229 -26.27 -25.92 31.84
N PHE A 230 -26.54 -26.68 30.78
CA PHE A 230 -27.82 -27.34 30.48
C PHE A 230 -27.66 -28.86 30.45
#